data_AF-A0A2E2QQT8-F1
#
_entry.id   AF-A0A2E2QQT8-F1
#
_cell.length_a   1.000
_cell.length_b   1.000
_cell.length_c   1.000
_cell.angle_alpha   90.00
_cell.angle_beta   90.00
_cell.angle_gamma   90.00
#
_symmetry.space_group_name_H-M   'P 1'
#
loop_
_entity.id
_entity.type
_entity.pdbx_description
1 polymer ?
#
loop_
_entity_poly.entity_id
_entity_poly.type
_entity_poly.pdbx_seq_one_letter_code
_entity_poly.pdbx_strand_id
1 'polypeptide(L)'
;MAKVSATQTDALAEDEKVTKKRVPGATRKKLLAAGRKEFANRGLEGARVDEIAKRAGVNKQLVYHHFGNKDELYRHVLESIYLEIRKREQGLKLDTLPPLEAIQKLVEFSFDYTAKNRDFTAMLIDENVHKGRHMKDIKDLEILHSPLISAIERILKRGEKEGVFRSNLDPEQLYMSIAGLGFFYFSNIYTLSAIFGHKLDTQEKISERKAHVVRLITDAVVR
;
A
#
# COMPACT_ATOMS: atom_id res chain seq x y z
N MET A 1 36.84 15.64 64.16
CA MET A 1 36.20 14.34 63.91
C MET A 1 34.77 14.57 63.45
N ALA A 2 34.47 14.34 62.16
CA ALA A 2 33.17 13.84 61.66
C ALA A 2 33.30 13.67 60.13
N LYS A 3 32.84 12.52 59.65
CA LYS A 3 33.16 11.90 58.37
C LYS A 3 32.34 12.47 57.20
N VAL A 4 33.02 12.54 56.05
CA VAL A 4 32.47 12.56 54.70
C VAL A 4 31.65 11.27 54.47
N SER A 5 30.45 11.37 53.89
CA SER A 5 29.77 10.23 53.26
C SER A 5 29.22 10.65 51.90
N ALA A 6 30.01 10.34 50.88
CA ALA A 6 29.58 10.27 49.49
C ALA A 6 28.72 9.02 49.32
N THR A 7 27.41 9.17 49.14
CA THR A 7 26.53 8.02 48.81
C THR A 7 25.17 8.38 48.19
N GLN A 8 25.04 9.56 47.56
CA GLN A 8 23.76 9.97 46.96
C GLN A 8 23.79 10.26 45.45
N THR A 9 24.95 10.14 44.81
CA THR A 9 25.10 10.48 43.38
C THR A 9 25.11 9.26 42.45
N ASP A 10 25.32 8.05 42.97
CA ASP A 10 25.36 6.82 42.16
C ASP A 10 24.00 6.10 41.99
N ALA A 11 22.97 6.46 42.76
CA ALA A 11 21.68 5.77 42.71
C ALA A 11 20.74 6.25 41.57
N LEU A 12 21.13 7.28 40.81
CA LEU A 12 20.33 7.82 39.69
C LEU A 12 20.86 7.41 38.31
N ALA A 13 21.96 6.64 38.24
CA ALA A 13 22.57 6.19 36.99
C ALA A 13 22.25 4.71 36.63
N GLU A 14 21.61 3.96 37.52
CA GLU A 14 21.33 2.53 37.30
C GLU A 14 19.94 2.25 36.69
N ASP A 15 19.05 3.25 36.61
CA ASP A 15 17.68 3.07 36.10
C ASP A 15 17.54 3.26 34.56
N GLU A 16 18.64 3.58 33.86
CA GLU A 16 18.64 3.79 32.40
C GLU A 16 19.04 2.55 31.58
N LYS A 17 19.24 1.40 32.24
CA LYS A 17 19.48 0.10 31.58
C LYS A 17 18.35 -0.90 31.80
N VAL A 18 17.11 -0.42 31.75
CA VAL A 18 15.97 -1.29 31.41
C VAL A 18 16.17 -1.73 29.96
N THR A 19 16.79 -2.90 29.81
CA THR A 19 16.84 -3.66 28.56
C THR A 19 15.44 -3.69 27.98
N LYS A 20 15.22 -2.86 26.94
CA LYS A 20 14.00 -2.81 26.14
C LYS A 20 13.79 -4.21 25.57
N LYS A 21 13.07 -5.05 26.30
CA LYS A 21 12.61 -6.36 25.86
C LYS A 21 11.62 -6.07 24.73
N ARG A 22 12.15 -5.90 23.53
CA ARG A 22 11.42 -5.58 22.32
C ARG A 22 10.40 -6.68 22.13
N VAL A 23 9.12 -6.33 22.25
CA VAL A 23 8.02 -7.21 21.87
C VAL A 23 8.31 -7.66 20.42
N PRO A 24 8.43 -8.97 20.14
CA PRO A 24 8.85 -9.48 18.83
C PRO A 24 8.06 -8.88 17.64
N GLY A 25 6.78 -8.58 17.85
CA GLY A 25 5.92 -7.93 16.85
C GLY A 25 6.30 -6.46 16.55
N ALA A 26 6.81 -5.71 17.53
CA ALA A 26 7.20 -4.31 17.34
C ALA A 26 8.45 -4.17 16.45
N THR A 27 9.42 -5.08 16.62
CA THR A 27 10.61 -5.15 15.76
C THR A 27 10.24 -5.52 14.33
N ARG A 28 9.43 -6.57 14.17
CA ARG A 28 8.96 -7.01 12.84
C ARG A 28 8.25 -5.87 12.10
N LYS A 29 7.37 -5.12 12.77
CA LYS A 29 6.67 -3.97 12.17
C LYS A 29 7.63 -2.86 11.72
N LYS A 30 8.67 -2.56 12.52
CA LYS A 30 9.70 -1.58 12.15
C LYS A 30 10.49 -2.01 10.92
N LEU A 31 10.85 -3.29 10.86
CA LEU A 31 11.56 -3.86 9.72
C LEU A 31 10.72 -3.84 8.44
N LEU A 32 9.43 -4.16 8.51
CA LEU A 32 8.52 -4.02 7.36
C LEU A 32 8.39 -2.58 6.88
N ALA A 33 8.22 -1.62 7.81
CA ALA A 33 8.13 -0.21 7.44
C ALA A 33 9.44 0.32 6.82
N ALA A 34 10.59 -0.11 7.36
CA ALA A 34 11.89 0.24 6.82
C ALA A 34 12.13 -0.40 5.45
N GLY A 35 11.80 -1.69 5.31
CA GLY A 35 11.88 -2.45 4.06
C GLY A 35 11.02 -1.82 2.97
N ARG A 36 9.75 -1.48 3.27
CA ARG A 36 8.86 -0.77 2.34
C ARG A 36 9.50 0.49 1.77
N LYS A 37 10.15 1.31 2.60
CA LYS A 37 10.82 2.52 2.12
C LYS A 37 12.08 2.22 1.32
N GLU A 38 12.87 1.22 1.72
CA GLU A 38 14.09 0.88 0.98
C GLU A 38 13.78 0.28 -0.39
N PHE A 39 12.91 -0.72 -0.45
CA PHE A 39 12.53 -1.39 -1.69
C PHE A 39 11.78 -0.46 -2.65
N ALA A 40 10.86 0.38 -2.16
CA ALA A 40 10.19 1.36 -3.01
C ALA A 40 11.16 2.38 -3.66
N ASN A 41 12.30 2.64 -3.03
CA ASN A 41 13.29 3.59 -3.55
C ASN A 41 14.36 2.94 -4.43
N ARG A 42 14.68 1.66 -4.20
CA ARG A 42 15.85 0.98 -4.79
C ARG A 42 15.51 -0.28 -5.58
N GLY A 43 14.26 -0.72 -5.56
CA GLY A 43 13.86 -2.05 -6.03
C GLY A 43 14.44 -3.18 -5.17
N LEU A 44 14.01 -4.42 -5.43
CA LEU A 44 14.55 -5.60 -4.74
C LEU A 44 16.06 -5.73 -4.92
N GLU A 45 16.55 -5.62 -6.15
CA GLU A 45 17.97 -5.81 -6.48
C GLU A 45 18.87 -4.75 -5.84
N GLY A 46 18.47 -3.47 -5.93
CA GLY A 46 19.26 -2.35 -5.41
C GLY A 46 19.18 -2.16 -3.89
N ALA A 47 18.15 -2.69 -3.23
CA ALA A 47 17.97 -2.53 -1.78
C ALA A 47 19.03 -3.30 -0.97
N ARG A 48 19.50 -2.67 0.12
CA ARG A 48 20.49 -3.23 1.03
C ARG A 48 19.90 -3.55 2.40
N VAL A 49 20.07 -4.78 2.87
CA VAL A 49 19.61 -5.23 4.20
C VAL A 49 20.20 -4.37 5.33
N ASP A 50 21.44 -3.89 5.15
CA ASP A 50 22.11 -3.00 6.10
C ASP A 50 21.37 -1.67 6.27
N GLU A 51 20.92 -1.06 5.16
CA GLU A 51 20.17 0.19 5.20
C GLU A 51 18.78 0.00 5.81
N ILE A 52 18.15 -1.16 5.58
CA ILE A 52 16.88 -1.52 6.23
C ILE A 52 17.06 -1.63 7.75
N ALA A 53 18.07 -2.36 8.21
CA ALA A 53 18.36 -2.53 9.64
C ALA A 53 18.65 -1.19 10.32
N LYS A 54 19.50 -0.37 9.69
CA LYS A 54 19.83 0.99 10.11
C LYS A 54 18.58 1.86 10.22
N ARG A 55 17.73 1.89 9.19
CA ARG A 55 16.47 2.66 9.17
C ARG A 55 15.48 2.18 10.24
N ALA A 56 15.43 0.88 10.53
CA ALA A 56 14.60 0.33 11.59
C ALA A 56 15.19 0.56 13.00
N GLY A 57 16.44 1.01 13.11
CA GLY A 57 17.17 1.16 14.36
C GLY A 57 17.41 -0.18 15.05
N VAL A 58 17.69 -1.23 14.27
CA VAL A 58 17.88 -2.60 14.77
C VAL A 58 19.16 -3.22 14.23
N ASN A 59 19.65 -4.26 14.90
CA ASN A 59 20.81 -4.98 14.44
C ASN A 59 20.50 -5.80 13.16
N LYS A 60 21.43 -5.88 12.21
CA LYS A 60 21.26 -6.60 10.93
C LYS A 60 20.85 -8.06 11.14
N GLN A 61 21.41 -8.74 12.14
CA GLN A 61 21.07 -10.12 12.48
C GLN A 61 19.58 -10.30 12.80
N LEU A 62 18.89 -9.25 13.30
CA LEU A 62 17.44 -9.32 13.54
C LEU A 62 16.64 -9.36 12.23
N VAL A 63 17.16 -8.82 11.12
CA VAL A 63 16.50 -8.96 9.81
C VAL A 63 16.46 -10.43 9.43
N TYR A 64 17.61 -11.10 9.44
CA TYR A 64 17.71 -12.52 9.10
C TYR A 64 16.98 -13.40 10.11
N HIS A 65 16.99 -13.06 11.39
CA HIS A 65 16.21 -13.78 12.40
C HIS A 65 14.69 -13.72 12.13
N HIS A 66 14.16 -12.57 11.73
CA HIS A 66 12.72 -12.39 11.50
C HIS A 66 12.24 -12.85 10.12
N PHE A 67 13.09 -12.78 9.09
CA PHE A 67 12.68 -12.96 7.70
C PHE A 67 13.53 -13.99 6.94
N GLY A 68 14.62 -14.49 7.50
CA GLY A 68 15.50 -15.45 6.84
C GLY A 68 16.43 -14.81 5.81
N ASN A 69 15.90 -14.12 4.80
CA ASN A 69 16.69 -13.48 3.73
C ASN A 69 16.02 -12.19 3.19
N LYS A 70 16.64 -11.55 2.18
CA LYS A 70 16.16 -10.30 1.57
C LYS A 70 14.86 -10.50 0.77
N ASP A 71 14.78 -11.57 -0.02
CA ASP A 71 13.61 -11.92 -0.83
C ASP A 71 12.37 -12.20 0.03
N GLU A 72 12.52 -12.92 1.14
CA GLU A 72 11.45 -13.19 2.08
C GLU A 72 10.97 -11.92 2.81
N LEU A 73 11.91 -11.02 3.16
CA LEU A 73 11.53 -9.70 3.66
C LEU A 73 10.76 -8.91 2.61
N TYR A 74 11.21 -8.93 1.35
CA TYR A 74 10.53 -8.26 0.23
C TYR A 74 9.11 -8.81 0.01
N ARG A 75 8.96 -10.13 -0.01
CA ARG A 75 7.67 -10.82 -0.10
C ARG A 75 6.73 -10.39 1.03
N HIS A 76 7.21 -10.36 2.27
CA HIS A 76 6.40 -9.90 3.41
C HIS A 76 6.07 -8.40 3.37
N VAL A 77 6.95 -7.57 2.78
CA VAL A 77 6.65 -6.16 2.54
C VAL A 77 5.54 -6.03 1.50
N LEU A 78 5.64 -6.72 0.35
CA LEU A 78 4.59 -6.75 -0.68
C LEU A 78 3.25 -7.22 -0.10
N GLU A 79 3.25 -8.37 0.59
CA GLU A 79 2.08 -8.92 1.25
C GLU A 79 1.43 -7.88 2.19
N SER A 80 2.24 -7.18 3.00
CA SER A 80 1.73 -6.14 3.91
C SER A 80 1.07 -4.97 3.19
N ILE A 81 1.57 -4.61 2.01
CA ILE A 81 1.04 -3.54 1.17
C ILE A 81 -0.32 -3.94 0.57
N TYR A 82 -0.43 -5.17 0.04
CA TYR A 82 -1.68 -5.70 -0.48
C TYR A 82 -2.75 -5.86 0.61
N LEU A 83 -2.39 -6.38 1.78
CA LEU A 83 -3.32 -6.47 2.91
C LEU A 83 -3.81 -5.09 3.38
N GLU A 84 -2.96 -4.06 3.32
CA GLU A 84 -3.34 -2.70 3.70
C GLU A 84 -4.41 -2.12 2.78
N ILE A 85 -4.23 -2.18 1.46
CA ILE A 85 -5.22 -1.64 0.51
C ILE A 85 -6.55 -2.40 0.63
N ARG A 86 -6.52 -3.74 0.74
CA ARG A 86 -7.73 -4.56 0.89
C ARG A 86 -8.50 -4.25 2.16
N LYS A 87 -7.82 -4.07 3.29
CA LYS A 87 -8.45 -3.66 4.54
C LYS A 87 -9.13 -2.29 4.42
N ARG A 88 -8.51 -1.35 3.70
CA ARG A 88 -9.10 -0.02 3.47
C ARG A 88 -10.33 -0.09 2.56
N GLU A 89 -10.28 -0.89 1.50
CA GLU A 89 -11.41 -1.12 0.59
C GLU A 89 -12.61 -1.75 1.31
N GLN A 90 -12.38 -2.75 2.16
CA GLN A 90 -13.43 -3.32 3.02
C GLN A 90 -14.06 -2.27 3.93
N GLY A 91 -13.26 -1.32 4.43
CA GLY A 91 -13.72 -0.20 5.25
C GLY A 91 -14.64 0.80 4.52
N LEU A 92 -14.70 0.78 3.18
CA LEU A 92 -15.55 1.70 2.41
C LEU A 92 -17.04 1.40 2.55
N LYS A 93 -17.38 0.16 2.93
CA LYS A 93 -18.75 -0.36 3.06
C LYS A 93 -19.58 -0.11 1.80
N LEU A 94 -19.03 -0.42 0.63
CA LEU A 94 -19.64 -0.12 -0.68
C LEU A 94 -21.05 -0.72 -0.83
N ASP A 95 -21.29 -1.90 -0.23
CA ASP A 95 -22.59 -2.56 -0.26
C ASP A 95 -23.71 -1.72 0.40
N THR A 96 -23.40 -0.75 1.27
CA THR A 96 -24.42 0.08 1.95
C THR A 96 -24.80 1.35 1.20
N LEU A 97 -24.19 1.62 0.05
CA LEU A 97 -24.40 2.84 -0.73
C LEU A 97 -25.28 2.57 -1.96
N PRO A 98 -25.98 3.58 -2.51
CA PRO A 98 -26.59 3.49 -3.83
C PRO A 98 -25.57 3.01 -4.88
N PRO A 99 -25.96 2.20 -5.88
CA PRO A 99 -25.01 1.56 -6.80
C PRO A 99 -24.02 2.53 -7.45
N LEU A 100 -24.51 3.63 -8.02
CA LEU A 100 -23.66 4.62 -8.69
C LEU A 100 -22.69 5.31 -7.71
N GLU A 101 -23.18 5.68 -6.53
CA GLU A 101 -22.35 6.26 -5.46
C GLU A 101 -21.27 5.28 -4.98
N ALA A 102 -21.59 3.98 -4.92
CA ALA A 102 -20.63 2.95 -4.55
C ALA A 102 -19.49 2.84 -5.57
N ILE A 103 -19.81 2.86 -6.88
CA ILE A 103 -18.80 2.86 -7.95
C ILE A 103 -17.98 4.16 -7.89
N GLN A 104 -18.62 5.32 -7.77
CA GLN A 104 -17.92 6.60 -7.63
C GLN A 104 -16.93 6.58 -6.46
N LYS A 105 -17.38 6.14 -5.28
CA LYS A 105 -16.54 6.06 -4.07
C LYS A 105 -15.36 5.10 -4.24
N LEU A 106 -15.57 3.97 -4.92
CA LEU A 106 -14.50 3.03 -5.24
C LEU A 106 -13.45 3.66 -6.18
N VAL A 107 -13.89 4.40 -7.21
CA VAL A 107 -13.00 5.08 -8.15
C VAL A 107 -12.18 6.15 -7.44
N GLU A 108 -12.84 7.00 -6.66
CA GLU A 108 -12.19 8.07 -5.89
C GLU A 108 -11.17 7.50 -4.91
N PHE A 109 -11.54 6.44 -4.18
CA PHE A 109 -10.64 5.76 -3.25
C PHE A 109 -9.41 5.18 -3.97
N SER A 110 -9.61 4.46 -5.07
CA SER A 110 -8.53 3.79 -5.81
C SER A 110 -7.52 4.81 -6.36
N PHE A 111 -8.04 5.92 -6.90
CA PHE A 111 -7.24 7.02 -7.38
C PHE A 111 -6.44 7.70 -6.26
N ASP A 112 -7.12 8.09 -5.17
CA ASP A 112 -6.49 8.75 -4.03
C ASP A 112 -5.47 7.87 -3.31
N TYR A 113 -5.71 6.56 -3.24
CA TYR A 113 -4.79 5.62 -2.65
C TYR A 113 -3.47 5.59 -3.44
N THR A 114 -3.55 5.52 -4.77
CA THR A 114 -2.35 5.56 -5.63
C THR A 114 -1.62 6.90 -5.52
N ALA A 115 -2.36 8.01 -5.49
CA ALA A 115 -1.79 9.36 -5.34
C ALA A 115 -1.00 9.53 -4.04
N LYS A 116 -1.55 9.01 -2.92
CA LYS A 116 -0.97 9.16 -1.57
C LYS A 116 0.13 8.14 -1.26
N ASN A 117 0.14 6.99 -1.94
CA ASN A 117 1.04 5.88 -1.64
C ASN A 117 1.98 5.58 -2.82
N ARG A 118 2.94 6.48 -3.07
CA ARG A 118 3.95 6.30 -4.12
C ARG A 118 4.79 5.04 -3.94
N ASP A 119 4.96 4.60 -2.70
CA ASP A 119 5.66 3.35 -2.38
C ASP A 119 4.88 2.10 -2.80
N PHE A 120 3.54 2.12 -2.75
CA PHE A 120 2.71 1.08 -3.35
C PHE A 120 2.98 0.97 -4.86
N THR A 121 2.89 2.09 -5.59
CA THR A 121 3.13 2.10 -7.05
C THR A 121 4.53 1.59 -7.39
N ALA A 122 5.56 2.05 -6.71
CA ALA A 122 6.94 1.63 -6.96
C ALA A 122 7.16 0.13 -6.70
N MET A 123 6.62 -0.40 -5.60
CA MET A 123 6.71 -1.82 -5.27
C MET A 123 6.00 -2.69 -6.30
N LEU A 124 4.83 -2.27 -6.80
CA LEU A 124 4.12 -2.99 -7.85
C LEU A 124 4.89 -2.98 -9.18
N ILE A 125 5.53 -1.86 -9.55
CA ILE A 125 6.37 -1.80 -10.75
C ILE A 125 7.54 -2.78 -10.63
N ASP A 126 8.24 -2.75 -9.49
CA ASP A 126 9.38 -3.64 -9.24
C ASP A 126 8.96 -5.11 -9.29
N GLU A 127 7.84 -5.48 -8.67
CA GLU A 127 7.33 -6.86 -8.72
C GLU A 127 6.93 -7.30 -10.14
N ASN A 128 6.41 -6.40 -10.96
CA ASN A 128 6.10 -6.69 -12.35
C ASN A 128 7.37 -6.89 -13.22
N VAL A 129 8.47 -6.17 -12.93
CA VAL A 129 9.78 -6.46 -13.54
C VAL A 129 10.22 -7.89 -13.20
N HIS A 130 9.95 -8.35 -11.98
CA HIS A 130 10.19 -9.73 -11.54
C HIS A 130 9.09 -10.72 -11.97
N LYS A 131 8.17 -10.34 -12.86
CA LYS A 131 7.09 -11.18 -13.41
C LYS A 131 6.20 -11.82 -12.33
N GLY A 132 5.96 -11.10 -11.23
CA GLY A 132 5.08 -11.56 -10.15
C GLY A 132 5.63 -12.75 -9.36
N ARG A 133 6.96 -12.96 -9.35
CA ARG A 133 7.61 -14.10 -8.67
C ARG A 133 7.16 -14.24 -7.22
N HIS A 134 7.17 -13.15 -6.45
CA HIS A 134 6.89 -13.19 -5.02
C HIS A 134 5.39 -13.21 -4.74
N MET A 135 4.57 -12.68 -5.66
CA MET A 135 3.11 -12.78 -5.54
C MET A 135 2.63 -14.23 -5.61
N LYS A 136 3.26 -15.08 -6.43
CA LYS A 136 2.90 -16.50 -6.57
C LYS A 136 3.10 -17.30 -5.27
N ASP A 137 4.05 -16.88 -4.45
CA ASP A 137 4.41 -17.55 -3.21
C ASP A 137 3.59 -17.06 -1.99
N ILE A 138 2.70 -16.08 -2.18
CA ILE A 138 1.76 -15.66 -1.15
C ILE A 138 0.67 -16.73 -1.06
N LYS A 139 0.72 -17.50 0.04
CA LYS A 139 -0.15 -18.66 0.31
C LYS A 139 -1.66 -18.36 0.30
N ASP A 140 -2.04 -17.08 0.28
CA ASP A 140 -3.41 -16.57 0.35
C ASP A 140 -3.73 -15.57 -0.77
N LEU A 141 -3.20 -15.77 -1.98
CA LEU A 141 -3.47 -14.88 -3.13
C LEU A 141 -4.98 -14.72 -3.41
N GLU A 142 -5.77 -15.77 -3.17
CA GLU A 142 -7.24 -15.76 -3.27
C GLU A 142 -7.90 -14.82 -2.23
N ILE A 143 -7.36 -14.77 -1.01
CA ILE A 143 -7.82 -13.86 0.06
C ILE A 143 -7.51 -12.40 -0.31
N LEU A 144 -6.44 -12.19 -1.08
CA LEU A 144 -6.06 -10.87 -1.57
C LEU A 144 -6.91 -10.38 -2.75
N HIS A 145 -7.70 -11.19 -3.46
CA HIS A 145 -8.46 -10.74 -4.64
C HIS A 145 -9.99 -10.87 -4.50
N SER A 146 -10.47 -11.88 -3.77
CA SER A 146 -11.89 -12.26 -3.77
C SER A 146 -12.87 -11.20 -3.20
N PRO A 147 -12.63 -10.57 -2.03
CA PRO A 147 -13.70 -9.80 -1.36
C PRO A 147 -14.15 -8.54 -2.12
N LEU A 148 -13.23 -7.84 -2.78
CA LEU A 148 -13.55 -6.62 -3.51
C LEU A 148 -14.31 -6.93 -4.79
N ILE A 149 -13.84 -7.89 -5.59
CA ILE A 149 -14.48 -8.25 -6.85
C ILE A 149 -15.91 -8.75 -6.59
N SER A 150 -16.11 -9.58 -5.55
CA SER A 150 -17.46 -10.00 -5.15
C SER A 150 -18.33 -8.83 -4.69
N ALA A 151 -17.77 -7.80 -4.05
CA ALA A 151 -18.52 -6.58 -3.71
C ALA A 151 -18.92 -5.79 -4.96
N ILE A 152 -18.00 -5.62 -5.91
CA ILE A 152 -18.29 -4.99 -7.21
C ILE A 152 -19.40 -5.75 -7.92
N GLU A 153 -19.32 -7.08 -7.99
CA GLU A 153 -20.34 -7.92 -8.62
C GLU A 153 -21.73 -7.70 -8.00
N ARG A 154 -21.83 -7.65 -6.67
CA ARG A 154 -23.10 -7.36 -5.97
C ARG A 154 -23.63 -5.96 -6.31
N ILE A 155 -22.76 -4.96 -6.34
CA ILE A 155 -23.11 -3.57 -6.69
C ILE A 155 -23.63 -3.51 -8.12
N LEU A 156 -22.96 -4.17 -9.06
CA LEU A 156 -23.35 -4.22 -10.47
C LEU A 156 -24.71 -4.90 -10.65
N LYS A 157 -24.91 -6.07 -10.05
CA LYS A 157 -26.20 -6.79 -10.08
C LYS A 157 -27.34 -5.96 -9.49
N ARG A 158 -27.07 -5.23 -8.41
CA ARG A 158 -28.07 -4.34 -7.81
C ARG A 158 -28.40 -3.16 -8.73
N GLY A 159 -27.39 -2.49 -9.28
CA GLY A 159 -27.60 -1.36 -10.19
C GLY A 159 -28.28 -1.75 -11.51
N GLU A 160 -28.02 -2.95 -12.02
CA GLU A 160 -28.76 -3.51 -13.17
C GLU A 160 -30.23 -3.74 -12.84
N LYS A 161 -30.52 -4.38 -11.70
CA LYS A 161 -31.90 -4.61 -11.22
C LYS A 161 -32.68 -3.31 -10.99
N GLU A 162 -32.00 -2.27 -10.51
CA GLU A 162 -32.57 -0.93 -10.29
C GLU A 162 -32.68 -0.11 -11.59
N GLY A 163 -32.16 -0.60 -12.72
CA GLY A 163 -32.17 0.09 -14.01
C GLY A 163 -31.20 1.27 -14.10
N VAL A 164 -30.29 1.41 -13.14
CA VAL A 164 -29.25 2.45 -13.07
C VAL A 164 -28.08 2.11 -13.99
N PHE A 165 -27.71 0.83 -14.06
CA PHE A 165 -26.58 0.35 -14.85
C PHE A 165 -26.99 -0.40 -16.11
N ARG A 166 -26.11 -0.36 -17.11
CA ARG A 166 -26.20 -1.26 -18.27
C ARG A 166 -25.96 -2.72 -17.86
N SER A 167 -26.51 -3.64 -18.66
CA SER A 167 -26.36 -5.07 -18.46
C SER A 167 -24.98 -5.59 -18.89
N ASN A 168 -24.64 -6.80 -18.43
CA ASN A 168 -23.42 -7.54 -18.82
C ASN A 168 -22.11 -6.82 -18.49
N LEU A 169 -22.07 -6.07 -17.38
CA LEU A 169 -20.83 -5.50 -16.85
C LEU A 169 -20.02 -6.57 -16.13
N ASP A 170 -18.77 -6.76 -16.56
CA ASP A 170 -17.84 -7.67 -15.92
C ASP A 170 -17.12 -6.97 -14.73
N PRO A 171 -17.17 -7.52 -13.51
CA PRO A 171 -16.60 -6.89 -12.32
C PRO A 171 -15.07 -6.83 -12.34
N GLU A 172 -14.39 -7.80 -12.95
CA GLU A 172 -12.93 -7.82 -13.05
C GLU A 172 -12.43 -6.79 -14.05
N GLN A 173 -13.05 -6.71 -15.23
CA GLN A 173 -12.74 -5.70 -16.24
C GLN A 173 -12.97 -4.28 -15.72
N LEU A 174 -14.06 -4.08 -14.97
CA LEU A 174 -14.34 -2.80 -14.33
C LEU A 174 -13.24 -2.46 -13.31
N TYR A 175 -12.88 -3.39 -12.43
CA TYR A 175 -11.83 -3.15 -11.44
C TYR A 175 -10.47 -2.86 -12.10
N MET A 176 -10.07 -3.63 -13.12
CA MET A 176 -8.84 -3.39 -13.86
C MET A 176 -8.82 -2.00 -14.50
N SER A 177 -9.96 -1.56 -15.06
CA SER A 177 -10.10 -0.21 -15.61
C SER A 177 -9.93 0.87 -14.54
N ILE A 178 -10.60 0.71 -13.39
CA ILE A 178 -10.50 1.63 -12.25
C ILE A 178 -9.06 1.72 -11.74
N ALA A 179 -8.43 0.58 -11.47
CA ALA A 179 -7.06 0.51 -10.97
C ALA A 179 -6.07 1.06 -11.99
N GLY A 180 -6.23 0.71 -13.27
CA GLY A 180 -5.34 1.10 -14.35
C GLY A 180 -5.33 2.61 -14.62
N LEU A 181 -6.48 3.27 -14.59
CA LEU A 181 -6.58 4.70 -14.89
C LEU A 181 -5.84 5.60 -13.90
N GLY A 182 -5.81 5.19 -12.62
CA GLY A 182 -4.98 5.83 -11.59
C GLY A 182 -3.52 5.38 -11.66
N PHE A 183 -3.28 4.07 -11.72
CA PHE A 183 -1.94 3.50 -11.74
C PHE A 183 -1.09 4.03 -12.90
N PHE A 184 -1.62 4.04 -14.13
CA PHE A 184 -0.91 4.54 -15.31
C PHE A 184 -0.46 6.00 -15.14
N TYR A 185 -1.36 6.86 -14.63
CA TYR A 185 -1.06 8.28 -14.43
C TYR A 185 0.11 8.48 -13.45
N PHE A 186 0.09 7.82 -12.30
CA PHE A 186 1.12 8.01 -11.26
C PHE A 186 2.43 7.26 -11.56
N SER A 187 2.36 6.07 -12.15
CA SER A 187 3.55 5.31 -12.57
C SER A 187 4.33 6.01 -13.67
N ASN A 188 3.65 6.74 -14.55
CA ASN A 188 4.24 7.44 -15.69
C ASN A 188 4.23 8.97 -15.52
N ILE A 189 4.02 9.47 -14.30
CA ILE A 189 3.79 10.92 -14.10
C ILE A 189 4.94 11.79 -14.61
N TYR A 190 6.18 11.29 -14.50
CA TYR A 190 7.37 11.98 -14.96
C TYR A 190 7.54 11.93 -16.48
N THR A 191 7.33 10.75 -17.10
CA THR A 191 7.43 10.60 -18.55
C THR A 191 6.30 11.33 -19.26
N LEU A 192 5.08 11.25 -18.75
CA LEU A 192 3.94 12.03 -19.26
C LEU A 192 4.16 13.53 -19.09
N SER A 193 4.71 13.99 -17.96
CA SER A 193 5.04 15.42 -17.78
C SER A 193 6.08 15.91 -18.79
N ALA A 194 7.10 15.09 -19.08
CA ALA A 194 8.11 15.40 -20.09
C ALA A 194 7.49 15.42 -21.49
N ILE A 195 6.66 14.43 -21.83
CA ILE A 195 6.01 14.32 -23.15
C ILE A 195 5.05 15.48 -23.40
N PHE A 196 4.24 15.87 -22.42
CA PHE A 196 3.26 16.94 -22.57
C PHE A 196 3.80 18.34 -22.26
N GLY A 197 5.08 18.45 -21.87
CA GLY A 197 5.75 19.73 -21.64
C GLY A 197 5.26 20.52 -20.41
N HIS A 198 4.56 19.89 -19.46
CA HIS A 198 4.12 20.52 -18.22
C HIS A 198 4.00 19.52 -17.07
N LYS A 199 4.06 20.01 -15.83
CA LYS A 199 4.02 19.17 -14.63
C LYS A 199 2.62 18.61 -14.39
N LEU A 200 2.53 17.28 -14.26
CA LEU A 200 1.28 16.55 -13.95
C LEU A 200 1.13 16.19 -12.47
N ASP A 201 2.17 16.41 -11.66
CA ASP A 201 2.19 16.13 -10.22
C ASP A 201 1.71 17.31 -9.35
N THR A 202 1.17 18.36 -9.97
CA THR A 202 0.54 19.46 -9.26
C THR A 202 -0.83 19.04 -8.71
N GLN A 203 -1.25 19.65 -7.59
CA GLN A 203 -2.56 19.35 -6.99
C GLN A 203 -3.72 19.64 -7.95
N GLU A 204 -3.62 20.71 -8.73
CA GLU A 204 -4.59 21.05 -9.77
C GLU A 204 -4.73 19.93 -10.81
N LYS A 205 -3.62 19.46 -11.39
CA LYS A 205 -3.64 18.40 -12.42
C LYS A 205 -4.10 17.06 -11.86
N ILE A 206 -3.72 16.74 -10.62
CA ILE A 206 -4.20 15.54 -9.92
C ILE A 206 -5.72 15.62 -9.71
N SER A 207 -6.27 16.77 -9.28
CA SER A 207 -7.71 16.95 -9.11
C SER A 207 -8.48 16.89 -10.43
N GLU A 208 -7.97 17.55 -11.49
CA GLU A 208 -8.53 17.45 -12.85
C GLU A 208 -8.58 16.00 -13.32
N ARG A 209 -7.46 15.27 -13.15
CA ARG A 209 -7.36 13.86 -13.53
C ARG A 209 -8.35 13.00 -12.74
N LYS A 210 -8.47 13.22 -11.42
CA LYS A 210 -9.44 12.50 -10.58
C LYS A 210 -10.86 12.70 -11.09
N ALA A 211 -11.27 13.95 -11.32
CA ALA A 211 -12.60 14.27 -11.82
C ALA A 211 -12.89 13.62 -13.18
N HIS A 212 -11.90 13.62 -14.08
CA HIS A 212 -12.00 12.93 -15.37
C HIS A 212 -12.18 11.41 -15.21
N VAL A 213 -11.38 10.76 -14.35
CA VAL A 213 -11.44 9.30 -14.15
C VAL A 213 -12.76 8.88 -13.50
N VAL A 214 -13.24 9.64 -12.51
CA VAL A 214 -14.57 9.42 -11.89
C VAL A 214 -15.65 9.45 -12.95
N ARG A 215 -15.74 10.56 -13.72
CA ARG A 215 -16.74 10.72 -14.77
C ARG A 215 -16.65 9.63 -15.82
N LEU A 216 -15.45 9.32 -16.31
CA LEU A 216 -15.24 8.29 -17.34
C LEU A 216 -15.78 6.93 -16.90
N ILE A 217 -15.54 6.53 -15.65
CA ILE A 217 -16.02 5.24 -15.13
C ILE A 217 -17.52 5.28 -14.85
N THR A 218 -18.05 6.36 -14.26
CA THR A 218 -19.49 6.47 -13.98
C THR A 218 -20.31 6.46 -15.27
N ASP A 219 -19.90 7.23 -16.28
CA ASP A 219 -20.54 7.28 -17.60
C ASP A 219 -20.47 5.91 -18.28
N ALA A 220 -19.37 5.17 -18.05
CA ALA A 220 -19.22 3.83 -18.57
C ALA A 220 -20.09 2.80 -17.86
N VAL A 221 -20.70 3.01 -16.69
CA VAL A 221 -21.55 1.98 -16.06
C VAL A 221 -23.04 2.26 -16.16
N VAL A 222 -23.41 3.53 -16.31
CA VAL A 222 -24.81 3.94 -16.44
C VAL A 222 -25.42 3.54 -17.78
N ARG A 223 -26.76 3.47 -17.81
CA ARG A 223 -27.55 3.20 -19.01
C ARG A 223 -27.67 4.39 -19.94
#